data_AF-A0A377Z5S9-F1
#
_entry.id   AF-A0A377Z5S9-F1
#
_cell.length_a   1.000
_cell.length_b   1.000
_cell.length_c   1.000
_cell.angle_alpha   90.00
_cell.angle_beta   90.00
_cell.angle_gamma   90.00
#
_symmetry.space_group_name_H-M   'P 1'
#
loop_
_entity.id
_entity.type
_entity.pdbx_description
1 polymer ?
#
loop_
_entity_poly.entity_id
_entity_poly.type
_entity_poly.pdbx_seq_one_letter_code
_entity_poly.pdbx_strand_id
1 'polypeptide(L)'
;MLPFNFSMGVMTLFIAVGIAASLAKHHHLDSLTAGMLSLMSFLLVAAPLKDGQISTAYFSGQGIFTAILVAIYSTELYAFLKRHNITIRLPPEVPAGVARSFEILIPVLAIILTLHPLNLFIEAQLGMIIPEAIMSLVKPLVAASDTLPAILLSVLVCQVLWFAGIHGALIVTGIMNPFWMANLSVNQAAMAAGTAIPHIYVQGFWDHYLLIGGVGSTLPLALMLLRSKAVHLRTIGRMGVVPGVFNINEPILFGAPIIMNPLFFLPFVLVPMVNATLAYFALKLDLVSRVVSMTPWTTPAPIGASWAANWSFSPVILCLICMATAMVMYLPFLKAYEKQLLAQERENAVGQADNAAQTA
;
A
#
# COMPACT_ATOMS: atom_id res chain seq x y z
N MET A 1 -25.41 1.16 -1.71
CA MET A 1 -24.97 2.56 -1.89
C MET A 1 -24.65 3.26 -0.58
N LEU A 2 -25.53 3.24 0.43
CA LEU A 2 -25.29 3.95 1.70
C LEU A 2 -23.95 3.58 2.39
N PRO A 3 -23.57 2.30 2.55
CA PRO A 3 -22.28 1.95 3.16
C PRO A 3 -21.06 2.45 2.37
N PHE A 4 -21.16 2.49 1.04
CA PHE A 4 -20.11 3.03 0.18
C PHE A 4 -19.94 4.54 0.37
N ASN A 5 -21.05 5.28 0.41
CA ASN A 5 -21.03 6.74 0.57
C ASN A 5 -20.39 7.16 1.91
N PHE A 6 -20.64 6.42 2.98
CA PHE A 6 -20.06 6.67 4.31
C PHE A 6 -18.74 5.93 4.58
N SER A 7 -18.14 5.31 3.56
CA SER A 7 -16.78 4.76 3.61
C SER A 7 -15.92 5.41 2.52
N MET A 8 -15.93 4.86 1.30
CA MET A 8 -15.15 5.36 0.16
C MET A 8 -15.58 6.76 -0.28
N GLY A 9 -16.87 7.10 -0.18
CA GLY A 9 -17.39 8.42 -0.55
C GLY A 9 -16.90 9.56 0.35
N VAL A 10 -16.39 9.25 1.55
CA VAL A 10 -15.86 10.20 2.53
C VAL A 10 -14.44 9.83 3.00
N MET A 11 -13.74 8.97 2.25
CA MET A 11 -12.46 8.40 2.70
C MET A 11 -11.39 9.44 3.00
N THR A 12 -11.42 10.58 2.29
CA THR A 12 -10.47 11.66 2.46
C THR A 12 -10.53 12.29 3.84
N LEU A 13 -11.71 12.27 4.49
CA LEU A 13 -11.85 12.74 5.88
C LEU A 13 -11.07 11.83 6.85
N PHE A 14 -11.14 10.50 6.66
CA PHE A 14 -10.38 9.55 7.46
C PHE A 14 -8.87 9.69 7.22
N ILE A 15 -8.47 9.94 5.97
CA ILE A 15 -7.05 10.17 5.60
C ILE A 15 -6.50 11.42 6.28
N ALA A 16 -7.23 12.55 6.24
CA ALA A 16 -6.82 13.79 6.88
C ALA A 16 -6.56 13.59 8.38
N VAL A 17 -7.54 13.02 9.09
CA VAL A 17 -7.44 12.75 10.53
C VAL A 17 -6.32 11.75 10.83
N GLY A 18 -6.22 10.65 10.08
CA GLY A 18 -5.26 9.57 10.32
C GLY A 18 -3.81 10.02 10.16
N ILE A 19 -3.51 10.79 9.11
CA ILE A 19 -2.16 11.32 8.86
C ILE A 19 -1.76 12.30 9.98
N ALA A 20 -2.64 13.25 10.30
CA ALA A 20 -2.37 14.24 11.34
C ALA A 20 -2.21 13.60 12.72
N ALA A 21 -3.05 12.63 13.07
CA ALA A 21 -2.95 11.88 14.31
C ALA A 21 -1.63 11.09 14.41
N SER A 22 -1.17 10.48 13.31
CA SER A 22 0.12 9.77 13.25
C SER A 22 1.30 10.73 13.40
N LEU A 23 1.30 11.84 12.64
CA LEU A 23 2.37 12.84 12.68
C LEU A 23 2.43 13.56 14.05
N ALA A 24 1.28 13.77 14.70
CA ALA A 24 1.24 14.33 16.05
C ALA A 24 1.92 13.42 17.09
N LYS A 25 1.78 12.10 16.97
CA LYS A 25 2.51 11.16 17.84
C LYS A 25 4.01 11.29 17.69
N HIS A 26 4.49 11.51 16.47
CA HIS A 26 5.91 11.76 16.21
C HIS A 26 6.39 13.02 16.93
N HIS A 27 5.56 14.07 16.98
CA HIS A 27 5.86 15.33 17.70
C HIS A 27 5.50 15.31 19.19
N HIS A 28 5.08 14.16 19.75
CA HIS A 28 4.60 14.04 21.13
C HIS A 28 3.44 14.99 21.48
N LEU A 29 2.55 15.23 20.51
CA LEU A 29 1.34 16.05 20.66
C LEU A 29 0.09 15.18 20.81
N ASP A 30 -1.01 15.79 21.24
CA ASP A 30 -2.30 15.12 21.32
C ASP A 30 -2.85 14.78 19.92
N SER A 31 -2.96 13.49 19.62
CA SER A 31 -3.37 12.98 18.31
C SER A 31 -4.79 13.37 17.93
N LEU A 32 -5.72 13.40 18.88
CA LEU A 32 -7.12 13.75 18.62
C LEU A 32 -7.21 15.23 18.22
N THR A 33 -6.53 16.10 18.95
CA THR A 33 -6.45 17.53 18.67
C THR A 33 -5.90 17.81 17.28
N ALA A 34 -4.74 17.23 16.94
CA ALA A 34 -4.15 17.41 15.61
C ALA A 34 -5.05 16.83 14.50
N GLY A 35 -5.66 15.67 14.73
CA GLY A 35 -6.60 15.05 13.80
C GLY A 35 -7.81 15.94 13.51
N MET A 36 -8.46 16.49 14.55
CA MET A 36 -9.59 17.39 14.39
C MET A 36 -9.19 18.73 13.76
N LEU A 37 -8.01 19.23 14.08
CA LEU A 37 -7.47 20.45 13.47
C LEU A 37 -7.23 20.25 11.97
N SER A 38 -6.68 19.10 11.57
CA SER A 38 -6.51 18.73 10.16
C SER A 38 -7.85 18.56 9.45
N LEU A 39 -8.84 17.92 10.08
CA LEU A 39 -10.19 17.79 9.52
C LEU A 39 -10.81 19.16 9.25
N MET A 40 -10.75 20.07 10.22
CA MET A 40 -11.23 21.45 10.06
C MET A 40 -10.47 22.16 8.93
N SER A 41 -9.15 22.02 8.90
CA SER A 41 -8.29 22.62 7.86
C SER A 41 -8.66 22.11 6.46
N PHE A 42 -8.93 20.82 6.33
CA PHE A 42 -9.34 20.21 5.07
C PHE A 42 -10.71 20.73 4.63
N LEU A 43 -11.70 20.74 5.54
CA LEU A 43 -13.03 21.26 5.25
C LEU A 43 -12.99 22.75 4.85
N LEU A 44 -12.13 23.54 5.49
CA LEU A 44 -11.96 24.97 5.17
C LEU A 44 -11.56 25.22 3.71
N VAL A 45 -10.76 24.33 3.11
CA VAL A 45 -10.24 24.50 1.73
C VAL A 45 -10.94 23.62 0.70
N ALA A 46 -11.56 22.52 1.12
CA ALA A 46 -12.08 21.47 0.25
C ALA A 46 -13.59 21.24 0.39
N ALA A 47 -14.30 22.05 1.16
CA ALA A 47 -15.74 21.96 1.35
C ALA A 47 -16.40 23.33 1.12
N PRO A 48 -16.30 23.92 -0.10
CA PRO A 48 -16.86 25.24 -0.38
C PRO A 48 -18.37 25.25 -0.12
N LEU A 49 -18.82 26.31 0.55
CA LEU A 49 -20.22 26.55 0.84
C LEU A 49 -20.82 27.43 -0.27
N LYS A 50 -21.79 26.89 -0.99
CA LYS A 50 -22.53 27.61 -2.03
C LYS A 50 -24.03 27.42 -1.80
N ASP A 51 -24.79 28.51 -1.76
CA ASP A 51 -26.25 28.49 -1.58
C ASP A 51 -26.72 27.68 -0.35
N GLY A 52 -25.95 27.74 0.74
CA GLY A 52 -26.22 26.99 1.98
C GLY A 52 -25.89 25.49 1.92
N GLN A 53 -25.31 25.00 0.83
CA GLN A 53 -24.90 23.60 0.66
C GLN A 53 -23.37 23.47 0.64
N ILE A 54 -22.87 22.50 1.39
CA ILE A 54 -21.44 22.14 1.41
C ILE A 54 -21.18 21.15 0.29
N SER A 55 -20.24 21.47 -0.61
CA SER A 55 -19.80 20.52 -1.63
C SER A 55 -19.04 19.36 -1.00
N THR A 56 -19.43 18.13 -1.36
CA THR A 56 -18.73 16.89 -0.96
C THR A 56 -17.82 16.34 -2.05
N ALA A 57 -17.59 17.11 -3.13
CA ALA A 57 -16.84 16.65 -4.31
C ALA A 57 -15.45 16.09 -3.96
N TYR A 58 -14.78 16.72 -2.99
CA TYR A 58 -13.42 16.36 -2.58
C TYR A 58 -13.37 15.34 -1.43
N PHE A 59 -14.52 14.85 -0.94
CA PHE A 59 -14.52 13.91 0.20
C PHE A 59 -14.13 12.47 -0.22
N SER A 60 -14.17 12.19 -1.52
CA SER A 60 -13.69 10.96 -2.15
C SER A 60 -12.27 11.14 -2.73
N GLY A 61 -11.88 10.37 -3.76
CA GLY A 61 -10.50 10.35 -4.29
C GLY A 61 -9.92 11.69 -4.72
N GLN A 62 -10.75 12.65 -5.11
CA GLN A 62 -10.29 13.96 -5.58
C GLN A 62 -9.57 14.79 -4.51
N GLY A 63 -9.91 14.61 -3.23
CA GLY A 63 -9.30 15.39 -2.14
C GLY A 63 -8.13 14.71 -1.43
N ILE A 64 -7.72 13.49 -1.82
CA ILE A 64 -6.70 12.71 -1.09
C ILE A 64 -5.39 13.47 -0.95
N PHE A 65 -4.86 14.02 -2.05
CA PHE A 65 -3.61 14.77 -2.03
C PHE A 65 -3.72 16.06 -1.21
N THR A 66 -4.88 16.72 -1.26
CA THR A 66 -5.17 17.89 -0.41
C THR A 66 -5.19 17.50 1.06
N ALA A 67 -5.85 16.41 1.43
CA ALA A 67 -5.88 15.92 2.81
C ALA A 67 -4.49 15.60 3.34
N ILE A 68 -3.64 14.95 2.54
CA ILE A 68 -2.24 14.66 2.92
C ILE A 68 -1.49 15.97 3.23
N LEU A 69 -1.51 16.92 2.28
CA LEU A 69 -0.77 18.18 2.42
C LEU A 69 -1.29 19.03 3.58
N VAL A 70 -2.61 19.14 3.72
CA VAL A 70 -3.24 19.91 4.79
C VAL A 70 -3.05 19.24 6.15
N ALA A 71 -3.05 17.91 6.24
CA ALA A 71 -2.75 17.18 7.48
C ALA A 71 -1.32 17.41 7.94
N ILE A 72 -0.35 17.35 7.02
CA ILE A 72 1.05 17.66 7.31
C ILE A 72 1.17 19.13 7.75
N TYR A 73 0.63 20.06 6.97
CA TYR A 73 0.70 21.49 7.25
C TYR A 73 0.12 21.85 8.62
N SER A 74 -1.12 21.45 8.90
CA SER A 74 -1.82 21.77 10.16
C SER A 74 -1.11 21.19 11.38
N THR A 75 -0.58 19.96 11.26
CA THR A 75 0.12 19.29 12.36
C THR A 75 1.50 19.91 12.59
N GLU A 76 2.27 20.20 11.54
CA GLU A 76 3.56 20.87 11.66
C GLU A 76 3.43 22.28 12.22
N LEU A 77 2.40 23.02 11.80
CA LEU A 77 2.10 24.33 12.36
C LEU A 77 1.77 24.23 13.84
N TYR A 78 0.93 23.28 14.25
CA TYR A 78 0.63 23.05 15.66
C TYR A 78 1.90 22.69 16.45
N ALA A 79 2.74 21.79 15.94
CA ALA A 79 4.03 21.43 16.54
C ALA A 79 4.99 22.61 16.64
N PHE A 80 5.04 23.46 15.61
CA PHE A 80 5.84 24.68 15.61
C PHE A 80 5.39 25.65 16.71
N LEU A 81 4.09 25.94 16.79
CA LEU A 81 3.54 26.85 17.80
C LEU A 81 3.80 26.33 19.23
N LYS A 82 3.61 25.03 19.46
CA LYS A 82 3.87 24.37 20.75
C LYS A 82 5.36 24.46 21.13
N ARG A 83 6.28 24.14 20.20
CA ARG A 83 7.73 24.21 20.43
C ARG A 83 8.22 25.62 20.79
N HIS A 84 7.60 26.65 20.20
CA HIS A 84 7.95 28.05 20.48
C HIS A 84 7.16 28.66 21.64
N ASN A 85 6.38 27.84 22.37
CA ASN A 85 5.52 28.28 23.47
C ASN A 85 4.51 29.38 23.08
N ILE A 86 4.10 29.40 21.80
CA ILE A 86 3.07 30.30 21.29
C ILE A 86 1.71 29.65 21.60
N THR A 87 1.33 29.74 22.88
CA THR A 87 0.07 29.20 23.41
C THR A 87 -0.52 30.18 24.43
N ILE A 88 -1.84 30.10 24.61
CA ILE A 88 -2.49 30.76 25.74
C ILE A 88 -2.14 29.95 27.00
N ARG A 89 -1.45 30.58 27.95
CA ARG A 89 -1.08 29.95 29.23
C ARG A 89 -2.18 30.23 30.24
N LEU A 90 -2.65 29.17 30.90
CA LEU A 90 -3.63 29.26 31.98
C LEU A 90 -2.97 28.84 33.30
N PRO A 91 -3.41 29.41 34.44
CA PRO A 91 -2.94 29.00 35.75
C PRO A 91 -3.18 27.50 36.02
N PRO A 92 -2.36 26.84 36.85
CA PRO A 92 -2.49 25.41 37.15
C PRO A 92 -3.81 25.05 37.86
N GLU A 93 -4.52 26.02 38.43
CA GLU A 93 -5.83 25.84 39.06
C GLU A 93 -6.95 25.62 38.03
N VAL A 94 -6.71 25.90 36.74
CA VAL A 94 -7.69 25.73 35.68
C VAL A 94 -7.79 24.25 35.26
N PRO A 95 -9.00 23.65 35.23
CA PRO A 95 -9.17 22.26 34.80
C PRO A 95 -8.54 21.98 33.43
N ALA A 96 -7.91 20.81 33.30
CA ALA A 96 -7.15 20.44 32.11
C ALA A 96 -7.96 20.52 30.80
N GLY A 97 -9.26 20.23 30.85
CA GLY A 97 -10.14 20.36 29.67
C GLY A 97 -10.25 21.81 29.17
N VAL A 98 -10.39 22.78 30.08
CA VAL A 98 -10.44 24.20 29.74
C VAL A 98 -9.08 24.66 29.20
N ALA A 99 -7.99 24.25 29.87
CA ALA A 99 -6.64 24.57 29.41
C ALA A 99 -6.38 24.11 27.97
N ARG A 100 -6.81 22.89 27.63
CA ARG A 100 -6.69 22.33 26.27
C ARG A 100 -7.51 23.12 25.24
N SER A 101 -8.71 23.58 25.57
CA SER A 101 -9.53 24.38 24.63
C SER A 101 -8.86 25.71 24.26
N PHE A 102 -8.23 26.39 25.23
CA PHE A 102 -7.49 27.63 24.97
C PHE A 102 -6.17 27.40 24.23
N GLU A 103 -5.52 26.26 24.45
CA GLU A 103 -4.30 25.87 23.73
C GLU A 103 -4.53 25.76 22.21
N ILE A 104 -5.71 25.27 21.81
CA ILE A 104 -6.06 25.02 20.40
C ILE A 104 -6.46 26.32 19.66
N LEU A 105 -6.81 27.38 20.38
CA LEU A 105 -7.32 28.61 19.78
C LEU A 105 -6.31 29.27 18.83
N ILE A 106 -5.04 29.36 19.24
CA ILE A 106 -3.98 29.95 18.40
C ILE A 106 -3.73 29.10 17.14
N PRO A 107 -3.55 27.77 17.22
CA PRO A 107 -3.46 26.92 16.04
C PRO A 107 -4.63 27.08 15.07
N VAL A 108 -5.88 27.12 15.55
CA VAL A 108 -7.07 27.31 14.72
C VAL A 108 -7.02 28.65 13.98
N LEU A 109 -6.75 29.75 14.71
CA LEU A 109 -6.63 31.07 14.10
C LEU A 109 -5.51 31.13 13.07
N ALA A 110 -4.35 30.55 13.38
CA ALA A 110 -3.22 30.52 12.47
C ALA A 110 -3.57 29.80 11.16
N ILE A 111 -4.28 28.67 11.22
CA ILE A 111 -4.73 27.93 10.03
C ILE A 111 -5.72 28.75 9.21
N ILE A 112 -6.70 29.39 9.84
CA ILE A 112 -7.68 30.21 9.13
C ILE A 112 -6.98 31.36 8.43
N LEU A 113 -6.07 32.04 9.12
CA LEU A 113 -5.33 33.19 8.60
C LEU A 113 -4.29 32.84 7.53
N THR A 114 -3.94 31.57 7.37
CA THR A 114 -3.01 31.12 6.32
C THR A 114 -3.74 30.46 5.16
N LEU A 115 -4.54 29.41 5.42
CA LEU A 115 -5.16 28.61 4.36
C LEU A 115 -6.28 29.34 3.65
N HIS A 116 -7.11 30.11 4.36
CA HIS A 116 -8.24 30.78 3.71
C HIS A 116 -7.78 31.93 2.79
N PRO A 117 -6.89 32.85 3.21
CA PRO A 117 -6.32 33.84 2.29
C PRO A 117 -5.55 33.21 1.13
N LEU A 118 -4.81 32.13 1.37
CA LEU A 118 -4.13 31.39 0.30
C LEU A 118 -5.13 30.83 -0.71
N ASN A 119 -6.26 30.29 -0.26
CA ASN A 119 -7.31 29.78 -1.14
C ASN A 119 -7.89 30.88 -2.03
N LEU A 120 -8.23 32.03 -1.44
CA LEU A 120 -8.73 33.20 -2.17
C LEU A 120 -7.71 33.74 -3.18
N PHE A 121 -6.42 33.74 -2.80
CA PHE A 121 -5.35 34.17 -3.70
C PHE A 121 -5.23 33.25 -4.92
N ILE A 122 -5.18 31.93 -4.71
CA ILE A 122 -5.10 30.95 -5.80
C ILE A 122 -6.34 31.05 -6.70
N GLU A 123 -7.53 31.21 -6.11
CA GLU A 123 -8.78 31.39 -6.83
C GLU A 123 -8.74 32.66 -7.70
N ALA A 124 -8.26 33.78 -7.17
CA ALA A 124 -8.14 35.03 -7.90
C ALA A 124 -7.11 34.98 -9.05
N GLN A 125 -6.01 34.23 -8.90
CA GLN A 125 -4.95 34.16 -9.91
C GLN A 125 -5.21 33.10 -10.99
N LEU A 126 -5.77 31.95 -10.60
CA LEU A 126 -5.85 30.76 -11.45
C LEU A 126 -7.28 30.30 -11.74
N GLY A 127 -8.29 30.88 -11.09
CA GLY A 127 -9.67 30.41 -11.17
C GLY A 127 -9.90 29.02 -10.56
N MET A 128 -8.99 28.58 -9.70
CA MET A 128 -9.00 27.26 -9.05
C MET A 128 -8.99 27.41 -7.53
N ILE A 129 -9.68 26.53 -6.82
CA ILE A 129 -9.47 26.40 -5.37
C ILE A 129 -8.27 25.50 -5.06
N ILE A 130 -7.76 25.54 -3.82
CA ILE A 130 -6.58 24.75 -3.38
C ILE A 130 -6.64 23.28 -3.80
N PRO A 131 -7.76 22.54 -3.62
CA PRO A 131 -7.83 21.15 -4.07
C PRO A 131 -7.58 20.94 -5.56
N GLU A 132 -8.09 21.84 -6.40
CA GLU A 132 -7.95 21.80 -7.85
C GLU A 132 -6.52 22.16 -8.27
N ALA A 133 -5.93 23.17 -7.63
CA ALA A 133 -4.53 23.55 -7.85
C ALA A 133 -3.58 22.40 -7.46
N ILE A 134 -3.81 21.73 -6.33
CA ILE A 134 -3.03 20.55 -5.92
C ILE A 134 -3.21 19.42 -6.92
N MET A 135 -4.44 19.11 -7.31
CA MET A 135 -4.72 18.03 -8.25
C MET A 135 -4.08 18.32 -9.62
N SER A 136 -4.15 19.56 -10.12
CA SER A 136 -3.53 19.93 -11.40
C SER A 136 -2.01 19.77 -11.37
N LEU A 137 -1.35 20.12 -10.25
CA LEU A 137 0.08 19.91 -10.03
C LEU A 137 0.46 18.42 -9.99
N VAL A 138 -0.36 17.59 -9.34
CA VAL A 138 -0.05 16.17 -9.08
C VAL A 138 -0.53 15.25 -10.21
N LYS A 139 -1.45 15.70 -11.07
CA LYS A 139 -2.01 14.93 -12.19
C LYS A 139 -0.96 14.26 -13.10
N PRO A 140 0.15 14.91 -13.51
CA PRO A 140 1.19 14.25 -14.30
C PRO A 140 1.83 13.07 -13.55
N LEU A 141 2.00 13.21 -12.23
CA LEU A 141 2.55 12.16 -11.38
C LEU A 141 1.55 11.00 -11.19
N VAL A 142 0.25 11.29 -11.03
CA VAL A 142 -0.81 10.27 -11.02
C VAL A 142 -0.83 9.49 -12.33
N ALA A 143 -0.78 10.18 -13.47
CA ALA A 143 -0.73 9.52 -14.78
C ALA A 143 0.54 8.66 -14.94
N ALA A 144 1.71 9.18 -14.54
CA ALA A 144 2.97 8.45 -14.58
C ALA A 144 2.95 7.22 -13.66
N SER A 145 2.30 7.32 -12.50
CA SER A 145 2.18 6.22 -11.54
C SER A 145 1.46 5.00 -12.11
N ASP A 146 0.57 5.20 -13.09
CA ASP A 146 -0.26 4.14 -13.70
C ASP A 146 0.41 3.49 -14.95
N THR A 147 1.71 3.72 -15.14
CA THR A 147 2.47 3.21 -16.30
C THR A 147 3.27 1.95 -15.98
N LEU A 148 3.51 1.11 -16.99
CA LEU A 148 4.33 -0.10 -16.82
C LEU A 148 5.73 0.18 -16.21
N PRO A 149 6.48 1.21 -16.63
CA PRO A 149 7.75 1.55 -15.97
C PRO A 149 7.60 1.84 -14.47
N ALA A 150 6.55 2.56 -14.06
CA ALA A 150 6.30 2.83 -12.64
C ALA A 150 5.95 1.55 -11.87
N ILE A 151 5.14 0.67 -12.44
CA ILE A 151 4.83 -0.65 -11.88
C ILE A 151 6.12 -1.46 -11.69
N LEU A 152 6.93 -1.59 -12.75
CA LEU A 152 8.18 -2.34 -12.72
C LEU A 152 9.20 -1.78 -11.72
N LEU A 153 9.31 -0.45 -11.64
CA LEU A 153 10.18 0.21 -10.67
C LEU A 153 9.70 -0.05 -9.23
N SER A 154 8.40 0.10 -8.98
CA SER A 154 7.84 -0.11 -7.64
C SER A 154 8.01 -1.55 -7.14
N VAL A 155 7.79 -2.55 -8.00
CA VAL A 155 8.00 -3.96 -7.64
C VAL A 155 9.49 -4.27 -7.49
N LEU A 156 10.37 -3.73 -8.35
CA LEU A 156 11.82 -3.90 -8.24
C LEU A 156 12.34 -3.38 -6.89
N VAL A 157 11.97 -2.16 -6.51
CA VAL A 157 12.34 -1.58 -5.20
C VAL A 157 11.85 -2.46 -4.06
N CYS A 158 10.60 -2.95 -4.13
CA CYS A 158 10.08 -3.87 -3.13
C CYS A 158 10.91 -5.15 -3.01
N GLN A 159 11.23 -5.82 -4.12
CA GLN A 159 11.99 -7.08 -4.09
C GLN A 159 13.43 -6.86 -3.63
N VAL A 160 14.10 -5.80 -4.07
CA VAL A 160 15.47 -5.51 -3.63
C VAL A 160 15.54 -5.23 -2.13
N LEU A 161 14.59 -4.44 -1.59
CA LEU A 161 14.53 -4.18 -0.15
C LEU A 161 14.29 -5.46 0.65
N TRP A 162 13.35 -6.30 0.21
CA TRP A 162 13.09 -7.59 0.87
C TRP A 162 14.29 -8.53 0.79
N PHE A 163 14.96 -8.60 -0.35
CA PHE A 163 16.19 -9.38 -0.47
C PHE A 163 17.26 -8.90 0.52
N ALA A 164 17.30 -7.58 0.77
CA ALA A 164 18.15 -6.95 1.77
C ALA A 164 17.65 -7.07 3.23
N GLY A 165 16.54 -7.77 3.48
CA GLY A 165 15.96 -7.96 4.82
C GLY A 165 15.11 -6.80 5.34
N ILE A 166 14.82 -5.80 4.50
CA ILE A 166 13.93 -4.68 4.81
C ILE A 166 12.54 -5.00 4.25
N HIS A 167 11.47 -4.73 4.99
CA HIS A 167 10.11 -5.03 4.57
C HIS A 167 9.64 -4.09 3.42
N GLY A 168 10.13 -4.33 2.20
CA GLY A 168 9.97 -3.44 1.04
C GLY A 168 8.53 -3.12 0.65
N ALA A 169 7.61 -4.06 0.88
CA ALA A 169 6.19 -3.85 0.59
C ALA A 169 5.59 -2.69 1.41
N LEU A 170 6.00 -2.48 2.67
CA LEU A 170 5.48 -1.39 3.50
C LEU A 170 5.98 -0.02 3.00
N ILE A 171 7.23 0.02 2.53
CA ILE A 171 7.82 1.24 1.96
C ILE A 171 7.10 1.62 0.67
N VAL A 172 6.95 0.67 -0.26
CA VAL A 172 6.33 0.92 -1.56
C VAL A 172 4.85 1.24 -1.42
N THR A 173 4.09 0.47 -0.63
CA THR A 173 2.66 0.74 -0.42
C THR A 173 2.44 2.08 0.28
N GLY A 174 3.29 2.48 1.22
CA GLY A 174 3.20 3.80 1.87
C GLY A 174 3.31 4.97 0.89
N ILE A 175 4.12 4.82 -0.18
CA ILE A 175 4.26 5.84 -1.23
C ILE A 175 3.14 5.73 -2.26
N MET A 176 2.76 4.51 -2.66
CA MET A 176 1.84 4.27 -3.77
C MET A 176 0.37 4.41 -3.41
N ASN A 177 -0.01 4.20 -2.13
CA ASN A 177 -1.41 4.15 -1.70
C ASN A 177 -2.23 5.41 -2.08
N PRO A 178 -1.73 6.66 -1.91
CA PRO A 178 -2.46 7.85 -2.36
C PRO A 178 -2.83 7.82 -3.85
N PHE A 179 -1.92 7.35 -4.70
CA PHE A 179 -2.15 7.21 -6.14
C PHE A 179 -3.16 6.11 -6.43
N TRP A 180 -3.03 4.94 -5.79
CA TRP A 180 -3.97 3.84 -5.94
C TRP A 180 -5.37 4.20 -5.48
N MET A 181 -5.53 4.94 -4.39
CA MET A 181 -6.84 5.37 -3.89
C MET A 181 -7.49 6.43 -4.78
N ALA A 182 -6.71 7.39 -5.29
CA ALA A 182 -7.21 8.34 -6.28
C ALA A 182 -7.69 7.63 -7.55
N ASN A 183 -6.86 6.74 -8.11
CA ASN A 183 -7.18 5.97 -9.31
C ASN A 183 -8.35 5.00 -9.08
N LEU A 184 -8.43 4.34 -7.93
CA LEU A 184 -9.53 3.44 -7.58
C LEU A 184 -10.85 4.22 -7.48
N SER A 185 -10.84 5.41 -6.91
CA SER A 185 -12.02 6.27 -6.85
C SER A 185 -12.53 6.64 -8.25
N VAL A 186 -11.62 6.88 -9.20
CA VAL A 186 -12.00 7.12 -10.61
C VAL A 186 -12.58 5.86 -11.24
N ASN A 187 -11.98 4.69 -11.00
CA ASN A 187 -12.51 3.41 -11.48
C ASN A 187 -13.91 3.11 -10.92
N GLN A 188 -14.15 3.43 -9.65
CA GLN A 188 -15.45 3.29 -8.99
C GLN A 188 -16.51 4.21 -9.60
N ALA A 189 -16.14 5.46 -9.87
CA ALA A 189 -17.03 6.41 -10.54
C ALA A 189 -17.37 5.96 -11.97
N ALA A 190 -16.39 5.46 -12.73
CA ALA A 190 -16.60 4.93 -14.07
C ALA A 190 -17.53 3.70 -14.06
N MET A 191 -17.32 2.77 -13.12
CA MET A 191 -18.20 1.61 -12.94
C MET A 191 -19.63 2.04 -12.59
N ALA A 192 -19.81 3.00 -11.67
CA ALA A 192 -21.12 3.51 -11.30
C ALA A 192 -21.83 4.23 -12.46
N ALA A 193 -21.07 4.88 -13.34
CA ALA A 193 -21.57 5.54 -14.54
C ALA A 193 -21.77 4.58 -15.74
N GLY A 194 -21.37 3.31 -15.63
CA GLY A 194 -21.42 2.35 -16.74
C GLY A 194 -20.45 2.68 -17.88
N THR A 195 -19.36 3.41 -17.60
CA THR A 195 -18.35 3.81 -18.59
C THR A 195 -17.09 2.96 -18.48
N ALA A 196 -16.17 3.11 -19.44
CA ALA A 196 -14.91 2.38 -19.46
C ALA A 196 -14.08 2.70 -18.21
N ILE A 197 -13.66 1.66 -17.48
CA ILE A 197 -12.80 1.78 -16.30
C ILE A 197 -11.38 2.14 -16.77
N PRO A 198 -10.79 3.28 -16.38
CA PRO A 198 -9.56 3.78 -17.01
C PRO A 198 -8.26 3.23 -16.39
N HIS A 199 -8.17 3.09 -15.08
CA HIS A 199 -6.89 2.83 -14.41
C HIS A 199 -6.60 1.35 -14.22
N ILE A 200 -5.33 0.98 -14.41
CA ILE A 200 -4.85 -0.41 -14.37
C ILE A 200 -4.18 -0.70 -13.03
N TYR A 201 -3.26 0.16 -12.61
CA TYR A 201 -2.44 -0.01 -11.43
C TYR A 201 -3.09 0.64 -10.21
N VAL A 202 -3.88 -0.17 -9.53
CA VAL A 202 -4.46 0.10 -8.21
C VAL A 202 -4.11 -1.07 -7.28
N GLN A 203 -4.37 -0.94 -5.98
CA GLN A 203 -3.91 -1.90 -4.97
C GLN A 203 -4.23 -3.37 -5.29
N GLY A 204 -5.44 -3.68 -5.78
CA GLY A 204 -5.81 -5.05 -6.14
C GLY A 204 -4.95 -5.69 -7.25
N PHE A 205 -4.36 -4.88 -8.13
CA PHE A 205 -3.38 -5.35 -9.12
C PHE A 205 -2.09 -5.82 -8.44
N TRP A 206 -1.58 -5.01 -7.51
CA TRP A 206 -0.40 -5.32 -6.70
C TRP A 206 -0.61 -6.58 -5.86
N ASP A 207 -1.72 -6.64 -5.12
CA ASP A 207 -2.01 -7.72 -4.18
C ASP A 207 -2.20 -9.06 -4.91
N HIS A 208 -3.00 -9.10 -5.98
CA HIS A 208 -3.52 -10.36 -6.52
C HIS A 208 -2.84 -10.87 -7.80
N TYR A 209 -1.95 -10.07 -8.41
CA TYR A 209 -1.16 -10.52 -9.57
C TYR A 209 0.34 -10.55 -9.29
N LEU A 210 0.86 -9.65 -8.45
CA LEU A 210 2.31 -9.48 -8.25
C LEU A 210 2.79 -10.17 -6.97
N LEU A 211 1.98 -10.18 -5.91
CA LEU A 211 2.32 -10.69 -4.58
C LEU A 211 1.52 -11.96 -4.25
N ILE A 212 1.38 -12.87 -5.22
CA ILE A 212 0.59 -14.10 -5.04
C ILE A 212 1.28 -15.03 -4.05
N GLY A 213 0.72 -15.12 -2.86
CA GLY A 213 1.34 -15.81 -1.76
C GLY A 213 2.45 -15.04 -1.08
N GLY A 214 2.35 -13.73 -1.08
CA GLY A 214 3.31 -12.81 -0.50
C GLY A 214 4.34 -12.31 -1.50
N VAL A 215 5.36 -11.64 -0.98
CA VAL A 215 6.41 -11.01 -1.79
C VAL A 215 7.21 -12.06 -2.58
N GLY A 216 7.51 -11.77 -3.84
CA GLY A 216 8.15 -12.74 -4.75
C GLY A 216 7.18 -13.72 -5.41
N SER A 217 5.86 -13.60 -5.17
CA SER A 217 4.86 -14.59 -5.64
C SER A 217 5.19 -16.03 -5.21
N THR A 218 5.36 -16.24 -3.90
CA THR A 218 5.96 -17.47 -3.36
C THR A 218 5.00 -18.63 -3.09
N LEU A 219 3.68 -18.46 -3.19
CA LEU A 219 2.76 -19.59 -2.99
C LEU A 219 3.00 -20.75 -3.99
N PRO A 220 3.19 -20.49 -5.30
CA PRO A 220 3.60 -21.54 -6.25
C PRO A 220 4.89 -22.26 -5.85
N LEU A 221 5.88 -21.53 -5.31
CA LEU A 221 7.09 -22.13 -4.76
C LEU A 221 6.79 -23.02 -3.56
N ALA A 222 6.00 -22.55 -2.60
CA ALA A 222 5.60 -23.32 -1.42
C ALA A 222 4.91 -24.64 -1.79
N LEU A 223 4.04 -24.61 -2.80
CA LEU A 223 3.38 -25.81 -3.33
C LEU A 223 4.38 -26.80 -3.94
N MET A 224 5.41 -26.31 -4.65
CA MET A 224 6.48 -27.17 -5.16
C MET A 224 7.33 -27.77 -4.03
N LEU A 225 7.59 -27.02 -2.96
CA LEU A 225 8.35 -27.49 -1.80
C LEU A 225 7.71 -28.72 -1.13
N LEU A 226 6.37 -28.83 -1.13
CA LEU A 226 5.66 -30.01 -0.61
C LEU A 226 6.09 -31.33 -1.26
N ARG A 227 6.62 -31.28 -2.49
CA ARG A 227 7.11 -32.44 -3.24
C ARG A 227 8.63 -32.54 -3.27
N SER A 228 9.33 -31.73 -2.47
CA SER A 228 10.80 -31.76 -2.41
C SER A 228 11.31 -33.08 -1.82
N LYS A 229 12.41 -33.58 -2.38
CA LYS A 229 13.16 -34.73 -1.89
C LYS A 229 13.88 -34.41 -0.58
N ALA A 230 14.36 -33.18 -0.42
CA ALA A 230 14.96 -32.73 0.84
C ALA A 230 13.88 -32.55 1.91
N VAL A 231 14.08 -33.16 3.08
CA VAL A 231 13.08 -33.16 4.16
C VAL A 231 12.88 -31.75 4.71
N HIS A 232 13.96 -30.99 4.87
CA HIS A 232 13.93 -29.59 5.32
C HIS A 232 13.02 -28.72 4.45
N LEU A 233 13.22 -28.75 3.12
CA LEU A 233 12.41 -28.02 2.15
C LEU A 233 10.93 -28.42 2.20
N ARG A 234 10.65 -29.72 2.35
CA ARG A 234 9.28 -30.22 2.47
C ARG A 234 8.58 -29.71 3.72
N THR A 235 9.29 -29.64 4.84
CA THR A 235 8.79 -29.09 6.10
C THR A 235 8.47 -27.60 5.95
N ILE A 236 9.34 -26.82 5.30
CA ILE A 236 9.09 -25.41 5.00
C ILE A 236 7.85 -25.24 4.12
N GLY A 237 7.70 -26.07 3.07
CA GLY A 237 6.50 -26.05 2.23
C GLY A 237 5.22 -26.28 3.04
N ARG A 238 5.22 -27.25 3.98
CA ARG A 238 4.06 -27.53 4.84
C ARG A 238 3.72 -26.37 5.77
N MET A 239 4.74 -25.72 6.34
CA MET A 239 4.55 -24.56 7.22
C MET A 239 4.15 -23.29 6.44
N GLY A 240 4.60 -23.17 5.19
CA GLY A 240 4.44 -21.97 4.38
C GLY A 240 3.18 -21.90 3.52
N VAL A 241 2.58 -23.05 3.13
CA VAL A 241 1.42 -23.04 2.22
C VAL A 241 0.20 -22.38 2.84
N VAL A 242 -0.15 -22.69 4.10
CA VAL A 242 -1.34 -22.11 4.73
C VAL A 242 -1.22 -20.59 4.90
N PRO A 243 -0.15 -20.05 5.51
CA PRO A 243 0.09 -18.61 5.52
C PRO A 243 0.15 -18.02 4.11
N GLY A 244 0.78 -18.73 3.16
CA GLY A 244 0.92 -18.31 1.78
C GLY A 244 -0.43 -18.21 1.05
N VAL A 245 -1.43 -19.01 1.37
CA VAL A 245 -2.79 -18.82 0.82
C VAL A 245 -3.38 -17.47 1.22
N PHE A 246 -2.99 -16.93 2.38
CA PHE A 246 -3.36 -15.61 2.87
C PHE A 246 -2.28 -14.54 2.61
N ASN A 247 -1.40 -14.79 1.65
CA ASN A 247 -0.33 -13.89 1.20
C ASN A 247 0.72 -13.54 2.27
N ILE A 248 0.83 -14.34 3.33
CA ILE A 248 1.84 -14.22 4.40
C ILE A 248 2.92 -15.26 4.12
N ASN A 249 4.18 -14.85 3.94
CA ASN A 249 5.21 -15.73 3.39
C ASN A 249 6.56 -15.72 4.10
N GLU A 250 6.65 -15.10 5.27
CA GLU A 250 7.83 -15.12 6.15
C GLU A 250 8.35 -16.54 6.40
N PRO A 251 7.50 -17.57 6.63
CA PRO A 251 7.97 -18.95 6.78
C PRO A 251 8.75 -19.46 5.55
N ILE A 252 8.41 -18.99 4.35
CA ILE A 252 9.08 -19.37 3.10
C ILE A 252 10.34 -18.52 2.91
N LEU A 253 10.23 -17.20 3.10
CA LEU A 253 11.33 -16.25 2.90
C LEU A 253 12.52 -16.58 3.81
N PHE A 254 12.27 -16.84 5.09
CA PHE A 254 13.31 -17.15 6.07
C PHE A 254 13.62 -18.65 6.16
N GLY A 255 12.63 -19.51 5.93
CA GLY A 255 12.81 -20.97 6.02
C GLY A 255 13.58 -21.56 4.83
N ALA A 256 13.21 -21.19 3.60
CA ALA A 256 13.85 -21.67 2.37
C ALA A 256 15.07 -20.82 1.95
N PRO A 257 15.76 -20.25 2.94
CA PRO A 257 16.35 -18.90 2.95
C PRO A 257 16.37 -18.24 1.57
N ILE A 258 15.30 -17.54 1.21
CA ILE A 258 15.26 -16.71 -0.01
C ILE A 258 16.01 -15.40 0.24
N ILE A 259 15.84 -14.84 1.44
CA ILE A 259 16.48 -13.61 1.89
C ILE A 259 18.00 -13.82 1.89
N MET A 260 18.74 -12.88 1.30
CA MET A 260 20.20 -12.93 1.16
C MET A 260 20.78 -14.16 0.45
N ASN A 261 19.96 -14.96 -0.25
CA ASN A 261 20.44 -16.11 -1.00
C ASN A 261 20.59 -15.78 -2.49
N PRO A 262 21.83 -15.66 -3.02
CA PRO A 262 22.06 -15.27 -4.40
C PRO A 262 21.41 -16.21 -5.43
N LEU A 263 21.20 -17.49 -5.08
CA LEU A 263 20.54 -18.45 -5.96
C LEU A 263 19.07 -18.07 -6.21
N PHE A 264 18.36 -17.61 -5.18
CA PHE A 264 16.96 -17.21 -5.29
C PHE A 264 16.77 -15.74 -5.66
N PHE A 265 17.81 -14.90 -5.63
CA PHE A 265 17.71 -13.49 -5.98
C PHE A 265 17.02 -13.27 -7.33
N LEU A 266 17.48 -13.99 -8.37
CA LEU A 266 16.98 -13.81 -9.73
C LEU A 266 15.49 -14.16 -9.88
N PRO A 267 15.00 -15.37 -9.51
CA PRO A 267 13.58 -15.66 -9.62
C PRO A 267 12.74 -14.79 -8.65
N PHE A 268 13.25 -14.45 -7.47
CA PHE A 268 12.55 -13.62 -6.51
C PHE A 268 12.26 -12.20 -7.05
N VAL A 269 13.22 -11.61 -7.76
CA VAL A 269 13.04 -10.30 -8.40
C VAL A 269 12.22 -10.41 -9.69
N LEU A 270 12.56 -11.36 -10.57
CA LEU A 270 12.00 -11.41 -11.92
C LEU A 270 10.57 -11.94 -11.98
N VAL A 271 10.17 -12.89 -11.11
CA VAL A 271 8.82 -13.46 -11.16
C VAL A 271 7.74 -12.38 -11.04
N PRO A 272 7.76 -11.51 -10.01
CA PRO A 272 6.80 -10.41 -9.90
C PRO A 272 6.89 -9.41 -11.05
N MET A 273 8.07 -9.16 -11.61
CA MET A 273 8.25 -8.25 -12.76
C MET A 273 7.61 -8.81 -14.05
N VAL A 274 7.76 -10.11 -14.29
CA VAL A 274 7.11 -10.78 -15.42
C VAL A 274 5.60 -10.82 -15.21
N ASN A 275 5.12 -11.17 -14.01
CA ASN A 275 3.70 -11.11 -13.68
C ASN A 275 3.11 -9.72 -13.85
N ALA A 276 3.82 -8.67 -13.43
CA ALA A 276 3.42 -7.28 -13.64
C ALA A 276 3.27 -6.93 -15.12
N THR A 277 4.21 -7.37 -15.96
CA THR A 277 4.16 -7.12 -17.41
C THR A 277 2.98 -7.84 -18.05
N LEU A 278 2.80 -9.13 -17.72
CA LEU A 278 1.68 -9.95 -18.21
C LEU A 278 0.33 -9.33 -17.81
N ALA A 279 0.16 -9.01 -16.53
CA ALA A 279 -1.07 -8.43 -16.02
C ALA A 279 -1.35 -7.06 -16.63
N TYR A 280 -0.34 -6.20 -16.74
CA TYR A 280 -0.49 -4.87 -17.35
C TYR A 280 -1.02 -4.95 -18.79
N PHE A 281 -0.43 -5.80 -19.63
CA PHE A 281 -0.90 -5.95 -21.01
C PHE A 281 -2.26 -6.66 -21.09
N ALA A 282 -2.53 -7.64 -20.24
CA ALA A 282 -3.84 -8.29 -20.19
C ALA A 282 -4.97 -7.30 -19.85
N LEU A 283 -4.74 -6.39 -18.90
CA LEU A 283 -5.71 -5.34 -18.54
C LEU A 283 -5.72 -4.19 -19.57
N LYS A 284 -4.58 -3.84 -20.17
CA LYS A 284 -4.49 -2.79 -21.19
C LYS A 284 -5.18 -3.16 -22.50
N LEU A 285 -5.16 -4.45 -22.85
CA LEU A 285 -5.84 -5.00 -24.04
C LEU A 285 -7.30 -5.41 -23.75
N ASP A 286 -7.84 -5.05 -22.59
CA ASP A 286 -9.21 -5.39 -22.15
C ASP A 286 -9.51 -6.90 -22.12
N LEU A 287 -8.49 -7.75 -22.05
CA LEU A 287 -8.65 -9.21 -21.90
C LEU A 287 -9.10 -9.60 -20.48
N VAL A 288 -8.83 -8.73 -19.51
CA VAL A 288 -9.11 -8.95 -18.09
C VAL A 288 -9.81 -7.72 -17.50
N SER A 289 -10.85 -7.96 -16.70
CA SER A 289 -11.58 -6.89 -16.02
C SER A 289 -10.68 -6.14 -15.03
N ARG A 290 -10.82 -4.82 -15.01
CA ARG A 290 -10.05 -3.92 -14.13
C ARG A 290 -10.62 -3.89 -12.71
N VAL A 291 -9.77 -3.53 -11.77
CA VAL A 291 -10.11 -3.44 -10.34
C VAL A 291 -10.97 -2.20 -10.05
N VAL A 292 -12.02 -2.40 -9.27
CA VAL A 292 -13.06 -1.40 -8.91
C VAL A 292 -13.42 -1.42 -7.42
N SER A 293 -12.97 -2.40 -6.65
CA SER A 293 -13.22 -2.48 -5.22
C SER A 293 -11.92 -2.72 -4.45
N MET A 294 -11.91 -2.27 -3.19
CA MET A 294 -10.84 -2.65 -2.27
C MET A 294 -11.13 -4.02 -1.68
N THR A 295 -10.11 -4.86 -1.65
CA THR A 295 -10.13 -6.16 -0.99
C THR A 295 -8.97 -6.25 -0.02
N PRO A 296 -9.09 -6.95 1.11
CA PRO A 296 -7.95 -7.22 1.98
C PRO A 296 -6.84 -7.94 1.19
N TRP A 297 -5.59 -7.46 1.32
CA TRP A 297 -4.44 -8.07 0.67
C TRP A 297 -4.20 -9.52 1.12
N THR A 298 -4.74 -9.93 2.27
CA THR A 298 -4.69 -11.31 2.78
C THR A 298 -5.71 -12.25 2.15
N THR A 299 -6.58 -11.75 1.26
CA THR A 299 -7.56 -12.60 0.57
C THR A 299 -6.83 -13.57 -0.37
N PRO A 300 -7.21 -14.86 -0.43
CA PRO A 300 -6.64 -15.78 -1.41
C PRO A 300 -6.70 -15.22 -2.82
N ALA A 301 -5.53 -15.08 -3.46
CA ALA A 301 -5.35 -14.22 -4.63
C ALA A 301 -6.37 -14.46 -5.77
N PRO A 302 -6.74 -15.70 -6.16
CA PRO A 302 -7.76 -15.90 -7.20
C PRO A 302 -9.15 -15.34 -6.81
N ILE A 303 -9.55 -15.49 -5.54
CA ILE A 303 -10.82 -14.96 -5.02
C ILE A 303 -10.72 -13.44 -4.91
N GLY A 304 -9.61 -12.94 -4.38
CA GLY A 304 -9.33 -11.52 -4.24
C GLY A 304 -9.34 -10.79 -5.58
N ALA A 305 -8.71 -11.35 -6.61
CA ALA A 305 -8.68 -10.80 -7.96
C ALA A 305 -10.09 -10.65 -8.55
N SER A 306 -10.93 -11.68 -8.41
CA SER A 306 -12.32 -11.64 -8.88
C SER A 306 -13.15 -10.63 -8.10
N TRP A 307 -13.09 -10.67 -6.77
CA TRP A 307 -13.84 -9.76 -5.90
C TRP A 307 -13.45 -8.29 -6.15
N ALA A 308 -12.16 -8.01 -6.31
CA ALA A 308 -11.61 -6.69 -6.63
C ALA A 308 -12.16 -6.13 -7.96
N ALA A 309 -12.48 -7.00 -8.91
CA ALA A 309 -13.02 -6.67 -10.23
C ALA A 309 -14.53 -6.99 -10.36
N ASN A 310 -15.28 -6.77 -9.27
CA ASN A 310 -16.73 -6.97 -9.22
C ASN A 310 -17.19 -8.40 -9.61
N TRP A 311 -16.50 -9.41 -9.08
CA TRP A 311 -16.77 -10.82 -9.30
C TRP A 311 -16.65 -11.29 -10.75
N SER A 312 -15.93 -10.54 -11.60
CA SER A 312 -15.56 -11.01 -12.93
C SER A 312 -14.66 -12.24 -12.83
N PHE A 313 -14.79 -13.17 -13.77
CA PHE A 313 -14.03 -14.41 -13.78
C PHE A 313 -12.67 -14.28 -14.48
N SER A 314 -12.49 -13.34 -15.42
CA SER A 314 -11.22 -13.17 -16.15
C SER A 314 -10.00 -12.87 -15.24
N PRO A 315 -10.12 -12.12 -14.12
CA PRO A 315 -9.06 -11.99 -13.11
C PRO A 315 -8.58 -13.31 -12.50
N VAL A 316 -9.49 -14.27 -12.29
CA VAL A 316 -9.15 -15.60 -11.74
C VAL A 316 -8.20 -16.30 -12.69
N ILE A 317 -8.51 -16.27 -13.99
CA ILE A 317 -7.69 -16.89 -15.03
C ILE A 317 -6.30 -16.24 -15.06
N LEU A 318 -6.23 -14.91 -15.07
CA LEU A 318 -4.95 -14.19 -15.02
C LEU A 318 -4.13 -14.54 -13.77
N CYS A 319 -4.76 -14.60 -12.60
CA CYS A 319 -4.10 -14.99 -11.35
C CYS A 319 -3.50 -16.40 -11.47
N LEU A 320 -4.22 -17.36 -12.05
CA LEU A 320 -3.72 -18.72 -12.26
C LEU A 320 -2.57 -18.76 -13.28
N ILE A 321 -2.62 -17.93 -14.32
CA ILE A 321 -1.50 -17.77 -15.27
C ILE A 321 -0.27 -17.21 -14.55
N CYS A 322 -0.42 -16.17 -13.73
CA CYS A 322 0.68 -15.61 -12.92
C CYS A 322 1.26 -16.64 -11.95
N MET A 323 0.44 -17.51 -11.37
CA MET A 323 0.90 -18.63 -10.53
C MET A 323 1.68 -19.67 -11.33
N ALA A 324 1.21 -20.02 -12.53
CA ALA A 324 1.90 -20.96 -13.42
C ALA A 324 3.25 -20.40 -13.88
N THR A 325 3.30 -19.12 -14.26
CA THR A 325 4.54 -18.40 -14.62
C THR A 325 5.54 -18.43 -13.47
N ALA A 326 5.10 -18.11 -12.26
CA ALA A 326 5.94 -18.20 -11.07
C ALA A 326 6.48 -19.62 -10.85
N MET A 327 5.63 -20.65 -10.98
CA MET A 327 6.03 -22.04 -10.83
C MET A 327 7.15 -22.43 -11.82
N VAL A 328 6.97 -22.10 -13.11
CA VAL A 328 7.95 -22.39 -14.16
C VAL A 328 9.27 -21.67 -13.91
N MET A 329 9.21 -20.40 -13.52
CA MET A 329 10.41 -19.59 -13.29
C MET A 329 11.19 -19.99 -12.02
N TYR A 330 10.50 -20.39 -10.94
CA TYR A 330 11.16 -20.86 -9.72
C TYR A 330 11.74 -22.27 -9.83
N LEU A 331 11.14 -23.14 -10.66
CA LEU A 331 11.50 -24.55 -10.76
C LEU A 331 13.01 -24.83 -10.99
N PRO A 332 13.72 -24.18 -11.93
CA PRO A 332 15.15 -24.45 -12.13
C PRO A 332 16.00 -24.11 -10.90
N PHE A 333 15.70 -23.01 -10.22
CA PHE A 333 16.43 -22.57 -9.02
C PHE A 333 16.13 -23.47 -7.83
N LEU A 334 14.86 -23.87 -7.66
CA LEU A 334 14.49 -24.86 -6.66
C LEU A 334 15.23 -26.18 -6.87
N LYS A 335 15.34 -26.66 -8.11
CA LYS A 335 16.05 -27.91 -8.41
C LYS A 335 17.55 -27.81 -8.17
N ALA A 336 18.15 -26.65 -8.48
CA ALA A 336 19.55 -26.38 -8.16
C ALA A 336 19.77 -26.39 -6.62
N TYR A 337 18.91 -25.72 -5.86
CA TYR A 337 19.01 -25.66 -4.40
C TYR A 337 18.79 -27.02 -3.74
N GLU A 338 17.75 -27.75 -4.18
CA GLU A 338 17.45 -29.11 -3.72
C GLU A 338 18.65 -30.04 -3.94
N LYS A 339 19.33 -29.94 -5.10
CA LYS A 339 20.53 -30.73 -5.38
C LYS A 339 21.68 -30.39 -4.43
N GLN A 340 21.90 -29.11 -4.14
CA GLN A 340 22.94 -28.67 -3.19
C GLN A 340 22.66 -29.21 -1.78
N LEU A 341 21.43 -29.11 -1.31
CA LEU A 341 21.05 -29.55 0.02
C LEU A 341 21.18 -31.08 0.18
N LEU A 342 20.74 -31.86 -0.82
CA LEU A 342 20.90 -33.32 -0.81
C LEU A 342 22.37 -33.76 -0.88
N ALA A 343 23.24 -33.00 -1.56
CA ALA A 343 24.68 -33.27 -1.57
C ALA A 343 25.28 -33.04 -0.18
N GLN A 344 24.94 -31.91 0.45
CA GLN A 344 25.38 -31.57 1.80
C GLN A 344 24.88 -32.57 2.86
N GLU A 345 23.62 -33.01 2.77
CA GLU A 345 23.07 -34.06 3.64
C GLU A 345 23.84 -35.38 3.52
N ARG A 346 24.25 -35.76 2.30
CA ARG A 346 25.07 -36.96 2.07
C ARG A 346 26.48 -36.82 2.62
N GLU A 347 27.15 -35.69 2.38
CA GLU A 347 28.49 -35.42 2.91
C GLU A 347 28.50 -35.45 4.43
N ASN A 348 27.51 -34.82 5.08
CA ASN A 348 27.36 -34.85 6.53
C ASN A 348 27.13 -36.26 7.07
N ALA A 349 26.34 -37.08 6.38
CA ALA A 349 26.10 -38.47 6.78
C ALA A 349 27.38 -39.33 6.68
N VAL A 350 28.19 -39.12 5.64
CA VAL A 350 29.48 -39.82 5.48
C VAL A 350 30.46 -39.39 6.59
N GLY A 351 30.61 -38.09 6.84
CA GLY A 351 31.51 -37.59 7.89
C GLY A 351 31.10 -38.03 9.30
N GLN A 352 29.80 -38.15 9.58
CA GLN A 352 29.32 -38.71 10.85
C GLN A 352 29.62 -40.22 10.97
N ALA A 353 29.48 -40.98 9.89
CA ALA A 353 29.81 -42.40 9.87
C ALA A 353 31.32 -42.62 10.08
N ASP A 354 32.16 -41.82 9.43
CA ASP A 354 33.62 -41.89 9.57
C ASP A 354 34.08 -41.53 10.99
N ASN A 355 33.51 -40.48 11.59
CA ASN A 355 33.80 -40.11 12.99
C ASN A 355 33.34 -41.19 13.98
N ALA A 356 32.18 -41.82 13.74
CA ALA A 356 31.70 -42.92 14.57
C ALA A 356 32.60 -44.16 14.46
N ALA A 357 33.13 -44.44 13.26
CA ALA A 357 34.08 -45.53 13.03
C ALA A 357 35.48 -45.27 13.63
N GLN A 358 35.89 -44.01 13.77
CA GLN A 358 37.17 -43.64 14.41
C GLN A 358 37.12 -43.59 15.94
N THR A 359 35.91 -43.53 16.52
CA THR A 359 35.69 -43.43 17.98
C THR A 359 35.19 -44.73 18.63
N ALA A 360 34.90 -45.75 17.82
CA ALA A 360 34.64 -47.13 18.23
C ALA A 360 35.93 -47.96 18.17
#